data_AF-A0A2N8C242-F1
#
_entry.id   AF-A0A2N8C242-F1
#
_cell.length_a   1.000
_cell.length_b   1.000
_cell.length_c   1.000
_cell.angle_alpha   90.00
_cell.angle_beta   90.00
_cell.angle_gamma   90.00
#
_symmetry.space_group_name_H-M   'P 1'
#
loop_
_entity.id
_entity.type
_entity.pdbx_description
1 polymer ?
#
loop_
_entity_poly.entity_id
_entity_poly.type
_entity_poly.pdbx_seq_one_letter_code
_entity_poly.pdbx_strand_id
1 'polypeptide(L)'
;MTATTRTLSAAALALALGSALSIAALPTTAHAAATDMEKCFGVAMKGKNDCAAGAGTTCAGTSKIDFESNHFKLVPKGTCEKTASPTSPTGFGQMAAYKAKS
;
A
#
# COMPACT_ATOMS: atom_id res chain seq x y z
N MET A 1 46.89 -30.87 -38.83
CA MET A 1 45.60 -31.21 -39.46
C MET A 1 44.95 -32.24 -38.54
N THR A 2 43.78 -32.03 -37.93
CA THR A 2 42.52 -31.49 -38.46
C THR A 2 41.64 -31.04 -37.29
N ALA A 3 41.03 -29.86 -37.39
CA ALA A 3 39.96 -29.44 -36.50
C ALA A 3 38.62 -30.01 -37.00
N THR A 4 37.83 -30.64 -36.12
CA THR A 4 36.48 -31.09 -36.44
C THR A 4 35.48 -30.10 -35.86
N THR A 5 35.01 -29.19 -36.70
CA THR A 5 33.91 -28.27 -36.40
C THR A 5 32.60 -29.06 -36.40
N ARG A 6 31.94 -29.16 -35.25
CA ARG A 6 30.57 -29.71 -35.14
C ARG A 6 29.57 -28.55 -35.19
N THR A 7 29.01 -28.31 -36.36
CA THR A 7 27.78 -27.52 -36.54
C THR A 7 26.62 -28.27 -35.93
N LEU A 8 26.16 -27.86 -34.75
CA LEU A 8 24.92 -28.36 -34.15
C LEU A 8 23.79 -27.41 -34.53
N SER A 9 22.97 -27.89 -35.46
CA SER A 9 21.73 -27.28 -35.95
C SER A 9 20.82 -26.77 -34.84
N ALA A 10 20.21 -25.62 -35.07
CA ALA A 10 19.25 -24.91 -34.22
C ALA A 10 17.87 -25.60 -34.06
N ALA A 11 17.83 -26.93 -33.98
CA ALA A 11 16.57 -27.69 -34.03
C ALA A 11 16.55 -28.85 -33.02
N ALA A 12 16.42 -28.54 -31.73
CA ALA A 12 15.95 -29.49 -30.71
C ALA A 12 15.53 -28.76 -29.43
N LEU A 13 14.68 -27.74 -29.54
CA LEU A 13 14.02 -27.14 -28.37
C LEU A 13 12.51 -27.36 -28.45
N ALA A 14 12.11 -28.64 -28.43
CA ALA A 14 10.73 -29.07 -28.31
C ALA A 14 10.58 -29.91 -27.03
N LEU A 15 10.75 -29.27 -25.87
CA LEU A 15 10.21 -29.82 -24.62
C LEU A 15 8.82 -29.24 -24.42
N ALA A 16 7.84 -30.04 -24.80
CA ALA A 16 6.45 -29.86 -24.46
C ALA A 16 6.29 -29.83 -22.93
N LEU A 17 5.79 -28.71 -22.39
CA LEU A 17 5.19 -28.67 -21.07
C LEU A 17 3.71 -28.36 -21.22
N GLY A 18 2.95 -29.44 -21.39
CA GLY A 18 1.54 -29.44 -21.09
C GLY A 18 1.33 -29.48 -19.57
N SER A 19 0.52 -28.56 -19.08
CA SER A 19 -0.46 -28.80 -18.02
C SER A 19 -1.36 -27.59 -17.94
N ALA A 20 -2.56 -27.75 -18.48
CA ALA A 20 -3.68 -26.86 -18.24
C ALA A 20 -3.96 -26.83 -16.73
N LEU A 21 -3.80 -25.67 -16.11
CA LEU A 21 -4.38 -25.42 -14.79
C LEU A 21 -5.55 -24.45 -15.00
N SER A 22 -6.73 -25.04 -15.16
CA SER A 22 -8.01 -24.36 -15.02
C SER A 22 -8.10 -23.85 -13.58
N ILE A 23 -7.68 -22.59 -13.35
CA ILE A 23 -7.92 -21.93 -12.08
C ILE A 23 -9.36 -21.43 -12.14
N ALA A 24 -10.18 -22.05 -11.31
CA ALA A 24 -11.59 -21.77 -11.12
C ALA A 24 -11.88 -20.27 -11.12
N ALA A 25 -12.96 -19.91 -11.80
CA ALA A 25 -13.66 -18.66 -11.59
C ALA A 25 -14.08 -18.58 -10.11
N LEU A 26 -13.18 -18.03 -9.28
CA LEU A 26 -13.57 -17.46 -8.01
C LEU A 26 -14.45 -16.26 -8.37
N PRO A 27 -15.64 -16.09 -7.77
CA PRO A 27 -16.25 -14.79 -7.73
C PRO A 27 -15.28 -13.95 -6.90
N THR A 28 -14.37 -13.24 -7.56
CA THR A 28 -13.74 -12.08 -6.94
C THR A 28 -14.91 -11.14 -6.71
N THR A 29 -15.43 -11.15 -5.49
CA THR A 29 -16.33 -10.13 -4.96
C THR A 29 -15.57 -8.82 -4.93
N ALA A 30 -15.29 -8.29 -6.12
CA ALA A 30 -14.79 -6.95 -6.34
C ALA A 30 -15.97 -5.98 -6.23
N HIS A 31 -16.53 -5.82 -5.03
CA HIS A 31 -17.24 -4.59 -4.63
C HIS A 31 -17.63 -4.60 -3.13
N ALA A 32 -16.82 -3.99 -2.26
CA ALA A 32 -17.23 -3.29 -1.02
C ALA A 32 -16.05 -3.11 -0.04
N ALA A 33 -15.11 -2.20 -0.34
CA ALA A 33 -14.15 -1.73 0.67
C ALA A 33 -13.60 -0.31 0.41
N ALA A 34 -14.08 0.39 -0.61
CA ALA A 34 -13.67 1.77 -0.90
C ALA A 34 -14.52 2.82 -0.16
N THR A 35 -15.59 2.42 0.54
CA THR A 35 -16.59 3.32 1.15
C THR A 35 -16.49 3.44 2.67
N ASP A 36 -15.71 2.57 3.33
CA ASP A 36 -15.64 2.46 4.79
C ASP A 36 -14.28 2.84 5.35
N MET A 37 -13.50 3.65 4.62
CA MET A 37 -12.24 4.20 5.10
C MET A 37 -12.39 5.72 5.30
N GLU A 38 -11.79 6.24 6.37
CA GLU A 38 -11.77 7.65 6.69
C GLU A 38 -10.35 8.17 6.83
N LYS A 39 -10.13 9.44 6.47
CA LYS A 39 -8.83 10.09 6.64
C LYS A 39 -8.66 10.42 8.11
N CYS A 40 -7.66 9.81 8.73
CA CYS A 40 -7.34 10.05 10.13
C CYS A 40 -5.98 10.69 10.28
N PHE A 41 -5.97 11.94 10.72
CA PHE A 41 -4.77 12.72 10.95
C PHE A 41 -4.17 12.40 12.30
N GLY A 42 -2.84 12.39 12.37
CA GLY A 42 -2.14 12.25 13.64
C GLY A 42 -2.07 10.84 14.21
N VAL A 43 -2.45 9.81 13.45
CA VAL A 43 -2.39 8.40 13.90
C VAL A 43 -1.30 7.60 13.20
N ALA A 44 -0.71 8.15 12.12
CA ALA A 44 0.35 7.50 11.39
C ALA A 44 1.68 7.58 12.14
N MET A 45 2.43 6.48 12.18
CA MET A 45 3.84 6.50 12.61
C MET A 45 4.73 7.12 11.53
N LYS A 46 5.96 7.45 11.91
CA LYS A 46 7.00 7.95 11.01
C LYS A 46 7.15 7.05 9.78
N GLY A 47 7.06 7.65 8.60
CA GLY A 47 7.17 6.95 7.31
C GLY A 47 6.04 5.95 7.01
N LYS A 48 4.94 5.95 7.77
CA LYS A 48 3.82 5.02 7.59
C LYS A 48 2.48 5.71 7.30
N ASN A 49 2.48 7.00 6.99
CA ASN A 49 1.27 7.70 6.57
C ASN A 49 0.88 7.32 5.15
N ASP A 50 -0.40 7.54 4.81
CA ASP A 50 -0.90 7.34 3.45
C ASP A 50 -0.87 8.64 2.65
N CYS A 51 -1.03 9.80 3.31
CA CYS A 51 -0.75 11.11 2.71
C CYS A 51 -0.62 12.24 3.74
N ALA A 52 -0.23 13.44 3.31
CA ALA A 52 -0.34 14.72 4.00
C ALA A 52 -1.72 15.36 3.73
N ALA A 53 -2.12 16.35 4.53
CA ALA A 53 -3.30 17.17 4.27
C ALA A 53 -2.99 18.14 3.11
N GLY A 54 -3.17 17.67 1.88
CA GLY A 54 -2.89 18.44 0.67
C GLY A 54 -2.46 17.55 -0.49
N ALA A 55 -2.72 18.00 -1.72
CA ALA A 55 -2.60 17.18 -2.92
C ALA A 55 -1.17 16.67 -3.20
N GLY A 56 -1.07 15.41 -3.61
CA GLY A 56 0.15 14.82 -4.16
C GLY A 56 -0.05 13.35 -4.53
N THR A 57 0.55 12.92 -5.63
CA THR A 57 0.59 11.53 -6.10
C THR A 57 1.65 10.68 -5.39
N THR A 58 2.54 11.30 -4.61
CA THR A 58 3.70 10.67 -3.94
C THR A 58 3.70 10.91 -2.43
N CYS A 59 2.55 10.65 -1.81
CA CYS A 59 2.24 11.13 -0.46
C CYS A 59 2.51 10.12 0.66
N ALA A 60 2.52 8.82 0.32
CA ALA A 60 2.69 7.76 1.29
C ALA A 60 4.14 7.72 1.81
N GLY A 61 4.29 7.52 3.11
CA GLY A 61 5.58 7.35 3.77
C GLY A 61 6.45 8.59 3.92
N THR A 62 5.89 9.79 3.77
CA THR A 62 6.62 11.06 3.90
C THR A 62 6.67 11.62 5.33
N SER A 63 5.86 11.08 6.23
CA SER A 63 5.74 11.61 7.59
C SER A 63 7.07 11.46 8.34
N LYS A 64 7.56 12.58 8.88
CA LYS A 64 8.91 12.67 9.46
C LYS A 64 8.98 12.24 10.93
N ILE A 65 7.85 12.32 11.63
CA ILE A 65 7.70 12.00 13.06
C ILE A 65 6.49 11.11 13.26
N ASP A 66 6.41 10.46 14.42
CA ASP A 66 5.22 9.72 14.80
C ASP A 66 4.06 10.68 15.11
N PHE A 67 2.85 10.26 14.75
CA PHE A 67 1.60 10.96 15.02
C PHE A 67 1.58 12.38 14.46
N GLU A 68 2.15 12.59 13.27
CA GLU A 68 2.23 13.94 12.72
C GLU A 68 0.84 14.49 12.35
N SER A 69 0.55 15.70 12.83
CA SER A 69 -0.80 16.25 12.80
C SER A 69 -1.29 16.68 11.42
N ASN A 70 -0.39 16.83 10.45
CA ASN A 70 -0.72 17.17 9.06
C ASN A 70 -0.64 15.94 8.13
N HIS A 71 -0.32 14.75 8.64
CA HIS A 71 -0.34 13.51 7.86
C HIS A 71 -1.46 12.59 8.30
N PHE A 72 -2.20 12.05 7.32
CA PHE A 72 -3.27 11.10 7.54
C PHE A 72 -2.87 9.68 7.18
N LYS A 73 -3.51 8.76 7.92
CA LYS A 73 -3.65 7.34 7.59
C LYS A 73 -5.10 7.10 7.20
N LEU A 74 -5.35 6.23 6.22
CA LEU A 74 -6.67 5.69 5.98
C LEU A 74 -6.94 4.60 7.02
N VAL A 75 -7.97 4.81 7.83
CA VAL A 75 -8.41 3.87 8.86
C VAL A 75 -9.87 3.48 8.62
N PRO A 76 -10.35 2.35 9.16
CA PRO A 76 -11.76 2.01 9.06
C PRO A 76 -12.64 3.12 9.64
N LYS A 77 -13.79 3.37 9.00
CA LYS A 77 -14.72 4.42 9.40
C LYS A 77 -15.15 4.27 10.86
N GLY A 78 -15.21 5.38 11.59
CA GLY A 78 -15.57 5.41 13.02
C GLY A 78 -14.49 4.88 13.97
N THR A 79 -13.24 4.75 13.50
CA THR A 79 -12.09 4.36 14.34
C THR A 79 -11.10 5.48 14.56
N CYS A 80 -11.12 6.55 13.75
CA CYS A 80 -10.15 7.64 13.84
C CYS A 80 -10.16 8.31 15.22
N GLU A 81 -11.34 8.74 15.66
CA GLU A 81 -11.55 9.40 16.95
C GLU A 81 -11.39 8.44 18.14
N LYS A 82 -11.21 7.15 17.90
CA LYS A 82 -10.92 6.12 18.90
C LYS A 82 -9.44 5.72 18.91
N THR A 83 -8.69 6.13 17.89
CA THR A 83 -7.29 5.79 17.75
C THR A 83 -6.46 6.80 18.51
N ALA A 84 -5.60 6.34 19.42
CA ALA A 84 -4.78 7.22 20.23
C ALA A 84 -3.82 8.05 19.36
N SER A 85 -3.76 9.35 19.63
CA SER A 85 -2.82 10.28 19.02
C SER A 85 -2.26 11.20 20.11
N PRO A 86 -1.02 10.94 20.58
CA PRO A 86 -0.40 11.72 21.65
C PRO A 86 -0.20 13.21 21.30
N THR A 87 -0.05 13.51 20.00
CA THR A 87 0.14 14.87 19.51
C THR A 87 -1.19 15.60 19.34
N SER A 88 -2.31 14.88 19.35
CA SER A 88 -3.63 15.48 19.20
C SER A 88 -4.07 16.20 20.48
N PRO A 89 -4.62 17.42 20.38
CA PRO A 89 -5.26 18.11 21.50
C PRO A 89 -6.32 17.26 22.22
N THR A 90 -7.01 16.38 21.50
CA THR A 90 -8.05 15.50 22.05
C THR A 90 -7.48 14.18 22.58
N GLY A 91 -6.20 13.89 22.36
CA GLY A 91 -5.59 12.59 22.65
C GLY A 91 -5.92 11.49 21.63
N PHE A 92 -6.79 11.78 20.65
CA PHE A 92 -7.21 10.84 19.61
C PHE A 92 -7.03 11.43 18.21
N GLY A 93 -7.00 10.56 17.19
CA GLY A 93 -6.95 10.98 15.80
C GLY A 93 -8.09 11.91 15.42
N GLN A 94 -7.87 12.75 14.41
CA GLN A 94 -8.87 13.71 13.95
C GLN A 94 -9.18 13.55 12.47
N MET A 95 -10.40 13.92 12.06
CA MET A 95 -10.87 13.89 10.67
C MET A 95 -10.23 14.97 9.78
N ALA A 96 -9.57 15.95 10.39
CA ALA A 96 -8.86 17.03 9.71
C ALA A 96 -7.48 17.22 10.33
N ALA A 97 -6.56 17.81 9.56
CA ALA A 97 -5.29 18.24 10.09
C ALA A 97 -5.49 19.23 11.23
N TYR A 98 -4.66 19.12 12.26
CA TYR A 98 -4.78 19.92 13.46
C TYR A 98 -3.43 20.51 13.87
N LYS A 99 -3.47 21.48 14.77
CA LYS A 99 -2.25 21.99 15.42
C LYS A 99 -1.86 21.02 16.52
N ALA A 100 -0.70 20.38 16.38
CA ALA A 100 -0.19 19.48 17.40
C ALA A 100 -0.09 20.19 18.76
N LYS A 101 -0.39 19.44 19.83
CA LYS A 101 -0.13 19.83 21.20
C LYS A 101 1.37 20.13 21.33
N SER A 102 1.67 21.32 21.82
CA SER A 102 3.03 21.83 21.98
C SER A 102 3.75 21.10 23.11
#